data_AF-A0A9D7LB96-F1
#
_entry.id   AF-A0A9D7LB96-F1
#
_cell.length_a   1.000
_cell.length_b   1.000
_cell.length_c   1.000
_cell.angle_alpha   90.00
_cell.angle_beta   90.00
_cell.angle_gamma   90.00
#
_symmetry.space_group_name_H-M   'P 1'
#
loop_
_entity.id
_entity.type
_entity.pdbx_description
1 polymer ?
#
loop_
_entity_poly.entity_id
_entity_poly.type
_entity_poly.pdbx_seq_one_letter_code
_entity_poly.pdbx_strand_id
1 'polypeptide(L)'
;MPYIRLLSFVLTANLLGFSLNAAPAGADSRRREAFEGLTFEYPAKYELLAKELAPQLAQLNQANAARSTSAVHKPPAPLSVRDLRARRAIYLAQIAANIGLAEPTPLQVECYDAFLEDFETSARLYAKMAATMREYAIVRTVAIWEKSDLMARLKTGESIPGFSIDPDGKRVNFNWSSSSTGYDADLAGLMAAREKRRLDYSYNLTVKNGIASIAGNFRSKQTQQGAKAQTPSPNPGEPESGTPTFVPIVLRPEDLEMPIKDLAATQLKVLQGLGQLAATTEESFQNPAIIAYLILHETAEVGIVERYLGSSDRRRLCDGMANFVAWKVAHDQFGPDLARQVYDLETQLKQYAGLKAKIDLRHWPAVENQNAADAGSDLNKAHYAFATRAVRMIAQRHGDDFLPRLFREIGRTPKVKTNMRTVGKAYRKLTTEDLTQVLVDAIQ
;
A
#
# COMPACT_ATOMS: atom_id res chain seq x y z
N MET A 1 -8.56 -8.44 11.18
CA MET A 1 -7.51 -7.69 11.90
C MET A 1 -6.11 -8.22 11.57
N PRO A 2 -5.40 -7.68 10.55
CA PRO A 2 -3.98 -7.98 10.32
C PRO A 2 -3.01 -6.82 10.58
N TYR A 3 -3.46 -5.57 10.73
CA TYR A 3 -2.54 -4.40 10.73
C TYR A 3 -1.83 -4.09 12.05
N ILE A 4 -2.33 -4.57 13.20
CA ILE A 4 -1.58 -4.45 14.47
C ILE A 4 -0.30 -5.31 14.44
N ARG A 5 -0.23 -6.32 13.55
CA ARG A 5 1.00 -7.09 13.31
C ARG A 5 1.97 -6.44 12.32
N LEU A 6 1.59 -5.36 11.62
CA LEU A 6 2.48 -4.70 10.66
C LEU A 6 3.64 -3.95 11.33
N LEU A 7 3.48 -3.60 12.61
CA LEU A 7 4.54 -3.04 13.47
C LEU A 7 5.12 -4.06 14.45
N SER A 8 4.51 -5.25 14.57
CA SER A 8 5.22 -6.42 15.08
C SER A 8 6.23 -6.84 14.02
N PHE A 9 7.35 -6.11 13.97
CA PHE A 9 8.54 -6.53 13.27
C PHE A 9 9.01 -7.82 13.92
N VAL A 10 8.47 -8.94 13.46
CA VAL A 10 9.17 -10.21 13.59
C VAL A 10 10.29 -10.11 12.58
N LEU A 11 11.37 -9.45 13.00
CA LEU A 11 12.69 -9.81 12.52
C LEU A 11 12.84 -11.28 12.95
N THR A 12 12.31 -12.21 12.15
CA THR A 12 12.77 -13.58 12.15
C THR A 12 14.20 -13.49 11.63
N ALA A 13 15.12 -13.10 12.51
CA ALA A 13 16.37 -13.81 12.55
C ALA A 13 15.96 -15.29 12.50
N ASN A 14 16.41 -16.02 11.49
CA ASN A 14 16.11 -17.44 11.33
C ASN A 14 16.59 -18.19 12.59
N LEU A 15 15.82 -18.15 13.67
CA LEU A 15 16.03 -18.89 14.90
C LEU A 15 15.35 -20.23 14.68
N LEU A 16 15.88 -21.00 13.72
CA LEU A 16 15.54 -22.40 13.59
C LEU A 16 15.83 -23.09 14.93
N GLY A 17 14.90 -23.95 15.34
CA GLY A 17 14.90 -24.59 16.65
C GLY A 17 16.08 -25.54 16.78
N PHE A 18 17.10 -25.11 17.52
CA PHE A 18 18.20 -25.97 17.96
C PHE A 18 18.12 -26.15 19.47
N SER A 19 18.16 -27.41 19.89
CA SER A 19 18.28 -27.80 21.29
C SER A 19 19.75 -27.66 21.69
N LEU A 20 20.05 -26.78 22.66
CA LEU A 20 21.41 -26.58 23.18
C LEU A 20 21.48 -27.11 24.62
N ASN A 21 22.31 -28.14 24.81
CA ASN A 21 22.86 -28.51 26.12
C ASN A 21 24.26 -27.86 26.23
N ALA A 22 24.31 -26.62 26.71
CA ALA A 22 25.57 -25.95 27.05
C ALA A 22 25.50 -25.52 28.51
N ALA A 23 26.57 -25.78 29.27
CA ALA A 23 26.69 -25.35 30.67
C ALA A 23 26.67 -23.81 30.76
N PRO A 24 26.12 -23.23 31.84
CA PRO A 24 26.09 -21.78 32.01
C PRO A 24 27.52 -21.24 32.08
N ALA A 25 27.91 -20.44 31.09
CA ALA A 25 29.11 -19.62 31.19
C ALA A 25 28.96 -18.73 32.43
N GLY A 26 30.00 -18.68 33.26
CA GLY A 26 30.00 -17.89 34.51
C GLY A 26 29.59 -16.44 34.27
N ALA A 27 29.18 -15.76 35.33
CA ALA A 27 28.78 -14.35 35.34
C ALA A 27 29.89 -13.44 34.80
N ASP A 28 30.03 -13.41 33.48
CA ASP A 28 30.94 -12.55 32.75
C ASP A 28 30.33 -11.16 32.91
N SER A 29 31.04 -10.28 33.64
CA SER A 29 30.56 -8.94 33.91
C SER A 29 30.41 -8.21 32.57
N ARG A 30 29.17 -8.08 32.09
CA ARG A 30 28.85 -7.30 30.89
C ARG A 30 29.37 -5.89 31.11
N ARG A 31 30.18 -5.39 30.18
CA ARG A 31 30.67 -4.02 30.18
C ARG A 31 29.62 -3.11 29.56
N ARG A 32 29.58 -1.87 30.03
CA ARG A 32 28.79 -0.78 29.46
C ARG A 32 29.74 0.36 29.13
N GLU A 33 29.97 0.59 27.85
CA GLU A 33 30.94 1.57 27.36
C GLU A 33 30.31 2.46 26.28
N ALA A 34 30.87 3.66 26.08
CA ALA A 34 30.40 4.59 25.05
C ALA A 34 31.42 4.68 23.90
N PHE A 35 30.96 4.47 22.67
CA PHE A 35 31.75 4.61 21.44
C PHE A 35 31.01 5.48 20.45
N GLU A 36 31.63 6.53 19.92
CA GLU A 36 31.02 7.40 18.90
C GLU A 36 29.63 7.96 19.29
N GLY A 37 29.43 8.23 20.59
CA GLY A 37 28.14 8.70 21.14
C GLY A 37 27.05 7.61 21.29
N LEU A 38 27.38 6.35 21.01
CA LEU A 38 26.51 5.18 21.20
C LEU A 38 26.89 4.46 22.50
N THR A 39 25.89 3.96 23.23
CA THR A 39 26.12 3.09 24.39
C THR A 39 26.16 1.63 23.93
N PHE A 40 27.19 0.90 24.31
CA PHE A 40 27.34 -0.53 24.03
C PHE A 40 27.34 -1.34 25.32
N GLU A 41 26.55 -2.41 25.37
CA GLU A 41 26.52 -3.39 26.46
C GLU A 41 26.93 -4.76 25.93
N TYR A 42 28.05 -5.33 26.41
CA TYR A 42 28.62 -6.56 25.84
C TYR A 42 29.51 -7.34 26.83
N PRO A 43 29.62 -8.67 26.71
CA PRO A 43 30.67 -9.46 27.36
C PRO A 43 32.07 -9.05 26.88
N ALA A 44 33.09 -9.08 27.74
CA ALA A 44 34.42 -8.53 27.44
C ALA A 44 35.06 -9.05 26.13
N LYS A 45 34.81 -10.33 25.77
CA LYS A 45 35.28 -10.94 24.51
C LYS A 45 34.76 -10.26 23.22
N TYR A 46 33.70 -9.47 23.29
CA TYR A 46 33.11 -8.76 22.15
C TYR A 46 33.50 -7.29 22.05
N GLU A 47 34.50 -6.83 22.81
CA GLU A 47 34.99 -5.44 22.75
C GLU A 47 35.42 -5.03 21.34
N LEU A 48 36.14 -5.89 20.63
CA LEU A 48 36.57 -5.61 19.25
C LEU A 48 35.40 -5.49 18.27
N LEU A 49 34.34 -6.29 18.45
CA LEU A 49 33.12 -6.18 17.65
C LEU A 49 32.38 -4.87 17.94
N ALA A 50 32.27 -4.47 19.21
CA ALA A 50 31.67 -3.19 19.60
C ALA A 50 32.44 -2.01 18.97
N LYS A 51 33.78 -2.01 19.03
CA LYS A 51 34.62 -0.98 18.41
C LYS A 51 34.52 -0.95 16.89
N GLU A 52 34.40 -2.11 16.23
CA GLU A 52 34.22 -2.19 14.77
C GLU A 52 32.84 -1.68 14.33
N LEU A 53 31.79 -1.96 15.10
CA LEU A 53 30.41 -1.53 14.81
C LEU A 53 30.18 -0.04 15.05
N ALA A 54 30.77 0.53 16.10
CA ALA A 54 30.50 1.90 16.53
C ALA A 54 30.62 2.96 15.42
N PRO A 55 31.73 3.08 14.65
CA PRO A 55 31.83 4.09 13.59
C PRO A 55 30.83 3.86 12.46
N GLN A 56 30.53 2.60 12.13
CA GLN A 56 29.57 2.25 11.08
C GLN A 56 28.13 2.63 11.48
N LEU A 57 27.77 2.40 12.75
CA LEU A 57 26.47 2.78 13.29
C LEU A 57 26.34 4.29 13.47
N ALA A 58 27.39 4.99 13.86
CA ALA A 58 27.42 6.45 13.92
C ALA A 58 27.18 7.05 12.52
N GLN A 59 27.84 6.50 11.49
CA GLN A 59 27.60 6.91 10.09
C GLN A 59 26.17 6.62 9.64
N LEU A 60 25.62 5.45 9.98
CA LEU A 60 24.22 5.10 9.68
C LEU A 60 23.24 6.09 10.33
N ASN A 61 23.47 6.44 11.59
CA ASN A 61 22.67 7.45 12.30
C ASN A 61 22.73 8.81 11.62
N GLN A 62 23.92 9.26 11.20
CA GLN A 62 24.08 10.51 10.47
C GLN A 62 23.31 10.49 9.14
N ALA A 63 23.40 9.39 8.40
CA ALA A 63 22.66 9.21 7.15
C ALA A 63 21.13 9.23 7.37
N ASN A 64 20.64 8.57 8.41
CA ASN A 64 19.22 8.56 8.78
C ASN A 64 18.73 9.94 9.25
N ALA A 65 19.55 10.67 10.01
CA ALA A 65 19.25 12.03 10.45
C ALA A 65 19.16 13.00 9.27
N ALA A 66 20.10 12.95 8.32
CA ALA A 66 20.12 13.80 7.13
C ALA A 66 18.89 13.60 6.21
N ARG A 67 18.34 12.38 6.15
CA ARG A 67 17.10 12.09 5.41
C ARG A 67 15.88 12.77 6.04
N SER A 68 15.87 12.93 7.37
CA SER A 68 14.71 13.47 8.11
C SER A 68 14.49 14.97 7.90
N THR A 69 15.54 15.73 7.57
CA THR A 69 15.48 17.20 7.44
C THR A 69 15.06 17.69 6.06
N SER A 70 14.86 16.80 5.07
CA SER A 70 14.68 17.18 3.67
C SER A 70 13.21 17.41 3.24
N ALA A 71 12.26 17.41 4.17
CA ALA A 71 10.85 17.68 3.91
C ALA A 71 10.56 19.18 3.72
N VAL A 72 11.22 19.83 2.77
CA VAL A 72 10.95 21.22 2.39
C VAL A 72 9.59 21.29 1.69
N HIS A 73 8.78 22.29 2.04
CA HIS A 73 7.50 22.62 1.43
C HIS A 73 7.62 22.84 -0.09
N LYS A 74 7.55 21.75 -0.86
CA LYS A 74 7.38 21.82 -2.31
C LYS A 74 5.91 22.16 -2.63
N PRO A 75 5.64 22.91 -3.71
CA PRO A 75 4.29 23.03 -4.23
C PRO A 75 3.68 21.62 -4.43
N PRO A 76 2.35 21.47 -4.30
CA PRO A 76 1.72 20.17 -4.49
C PRO A 76 2.13 19.62 -5.85
N ALA A 77 2.72 18.42 -5.85
CA ALA A 77 3.02 17.73 -7.09
C ALA A 77 1.69 17.52 -7.85
N PRO A 78 1.68 17.64 -9.19
CA PRO A 78 0.53 17.26 -10.00
C PRO A 78 -0.03 15.90 -9.59
N LEU A 79 -1.36 15.77 -9.56
CA LEU A 79 -2.09 14.56 -9.15
C LEU A 79 -1.88 14.12 -7.69
N SER A 80 -1.11 14.88 -6.89
CA SER A 80 -1.05 14.63 -5.45
C SER A 80 -2.42 14.83 -4.82
N VAL A 81 -2.63 14.22 -3.66
CA VAL A 81 -3.86 14.38 -2.88
C VAL A 81 -4.22 15.86 -2.65
N ARG A 82 -3.21 16.71 -2.42
CA ARG A 82 -3.40 18.17 -2.28
C ARG A 82 -3.83 18.83 -3.60
N ASP A 83 -3.28 18.41 -4.74
CA ASP A 83 -3.69 18.88 -6.07
C ASP A 83 -5.12 18.44 -6.41
N LEU A 84 -5.44 17.16 -6.19
CA LEU A 84 -6.78 16.59 -6.34
C LEU A 84 -7.83 17.38 -5.53
N ARG A 85 -7.52 17.72 -4.28
CA ARG A 85 -8.38 18.59 -3.47
C ARG A 85 -8.52 20.00 -4.04
N ALA A 86 -7.40 20.65 -4.35
CA ALA A 86 -7.40 22.04 -4.82
C ALA A 86 -8.14 22.20 -6.16
N ARG A 87 -8.10 21.16 -7.00
CA ARG A 87 -8.70 21.16 -8.34
C ARG A 87 -9.92 20.25 -8.45
N ARG A 88 -10.52 19.89 -7.31
CA ARG A 88 -11.67 18.97 -7.18
C ARG A 88 -12.78 19.23 -8.20
N ALA A 89 -13.23 20.48 -8.31
CA ALA A 89 -14.32 20.85 -9.22
C ALA A 89 -13.95 20.63 -10.70
N ILE A 90 -12.70 20.88 -11.07
CA ILE A 90 -12.19 20.66 -12.44
C ILE A 90 -12.23 19.18 -12.77
N TYR A 91 -11.71 18.32 -11.89
CA TYR A 91 -11.70 16.87 -12.11
C TYR A 91 -13.12 16.29 -12.23
N LEU A 92 -14.01 16.64 -11.29
CA LEU A 92 -15.40 16.18 -11.32
C LEU A 92 -16.14 16.62 -12.58
N ALA A 93 -15.98 17.88 -13.00
CA ALA A 93 -16.59 18.40 -14.23
C ALA A 93 -16.07 17.67 -15.47
N GLN A 94 -14.76 17.40 -15.55
CA GLN A 94 -14.21 16.66 -16.69
C GLN A 94 -14.65 15.20 -16.70
N ILE A 95 -14.70 14.52 -15.55
CA ILE A 95 -15.23 13.16 -15.48
C ILE A 95 -16.66 13.14 -15.98
N ALA A 96 -17.52 14.03 -15.46
CA ALA A 96 -18.92 14.15 -15.87
C ALA A 96 -19.06 14.40 -17.38
N ALA A 97 -18.31 15.37 -17.92
CA ALA A 97 -18.33 15.71 -19.34
C ALA A 97 -17.94 14.54 -20.23
N ASN A 98 -16.88 13.79 -19.87
CA ASN A 98 -16.41 12.63 -20.63
C ASN A 98 -17.42 11.48 -20.68
N ILE A 99 -18.32 11.40 -19.69
CA ILE A 99 -19.42 10.41 -19.67
C ILE A 99 -20.76 11.01 -20.11
N GLY A 100 -20.77 12.20 -20.72
CA GLY A 100 -21.97 12.80 -21.30
C GLY A 100 -22.95 13.41 -20.30
N LEU A 101 -22.48 13.73 -19.09
CA LEU A 101 -23.22 14.50 -18.08
C LEU A 101 -22.87 15.98 -18.16
N ALA A 102 -23.85 16.84 -17.86
CA ALA A 102 -23.62 18.29 -17.75
C ALA A 102 -22.90 18.66 -16.45
N GLU A 103 -23.20 17.94 -15.36
CA GLU A 103 -22.66 18.15 -14.02
C GLU A 103 -22.39 16.78 -13.37
N PRO A 104 -21.43 16.69 -12.43
CA PRO A 104 -21.20 15.47 -11.67
C PRO A 104 -22.42 15.11 -10.84
N THR A 105 -22.75 13.81 -10.74
CA THR A 105 -23.85 13.36 -9.89
C THR A 105 -23.49 13.50 -8.40
N PRO A 106 -24.49 13.54 -7.49
CA PRO A 106 -24.22 13.51 -6.05
C PRO A 106 -23.38 12.31 -5.61
N LEU A 107 -23.57 11.14 -6.24
CA LEU A 107 -22.79 9.94 -5.91
C LEU A 107 -21.34 10.01 -6.41
N GLN A 108 -21.09 10.65 -7.56
CA GLN A 108 -19.73 10.93 -8.02
C GLN A 108 -18.99 11.87 -7.05
N VAL A 109 -19.68 12.92 -6.61
CA VAL A 109 -19.18 13.87 -5.60
C VAL A 109 -18.84 13.13 -4.30
N GLU A 110 -19.74 12.29 -3.79
CA GLU A 110 -19.51 11.48 -2.59
C GLU A 110 -18.35 10.50 -2.75
N CYS A 111 -18.29 9.77 -3.88
CA CYS A 111 -17.24 8.79 -4.18
C CYS A 111 -15.86 9.46 -4.22
N TYR A 112 -15.74 10.57 -4.95
CA TYR A 112 -14.50 11.33 -5.07
C TYR A 112 -13.97 11.78 -3.71
N ASP A 113 -14.85 12.34 -2.87
CA ASP A 113 -14.49 12.83 -1.53
C ASP A 113 -14.09 11.69 -0.59
N ALA A 114 -14.84 10.58 -0.61
CA ALA A 114 -14.57 9.43 0.25
C ALA A 114 -13.18 8.83 -0.04
N PHE A 115 -12.83 8.63 -1.31
CA PHE A 115 -11.49 8.16 -1.67
C PHE A 115 -10.41 9.20 -1.34
N LEU A 116 -10.63 10.48 -1.67
CA LEU A 116 -9.67 11.54 -1.40
C LEU A 116 -9.34 11.62 0.10
N GLU A 117 -10.35 11.57 0.96
CA GLU A 117 -10.21 11.57 2.41
C GLU A 117 -9.50 10.31 2.95
N ASP A 118 -9.78 9.13 2.40
CA ASP A 118 -9.08 7.89 2.77
C ASP A 118 -7.59 7.97 2.42
N PHE A 119 -7.25 8.48 1.22
CA PHE A 119 -5.87 8.66 0.81
C PHE A 119 -5.14 9.73 1.62
N GLU A 120 -5.80 10.81 2.03
CA GLU A 120 -5.21 11.78 2.97
C GLU A 120 -4.88 11.16 4.32
N THR A 121 -5.81 10.38 4.83
CA THR A 121 -5.67 9.75 6.13
C THR A 121 -4.58 8.70 6.09
N SER A 122 -4.55 7.92 5.01
CA SER A 122 -3.48 6.99 4.72
C SER A 122 -2.14 7.72 4.61
N ALA A 123 -2.04 8.79 3.82
CA ALA A 123 -0.81 9.56 3.67
C ALA A 123 -0.29 10.11 5.01
N ARG A 124 -1.18 10.65 5.86
CA ARG A 124 -0.85 11.07 7.23
C ARG A 124 -0.38 9.91 8.10
N LEU A 125 -1.10 8.79 8.06
CA LEU A 125 -0.78 7.56 8.78
C LEU A 125 0.62 7.06 8.40
N TYR A 126 0.90 6.94 7.10
CA TYR A 126 2.19 6.45 6.61
C TYR A 126 3.33 7.45 6.84
N ALA A 127 3.09 8.75 6.72
CA ALA A 127 4.07 9.77 7.08
C ALA A 127 4.44 9.69 8.57
N LYS A 128 3.44 9.50 9.44
CA LYS A 128 3.64 9.32 10.88
C LYS A 128 4.40 8.03 11.18
N MET A 129 3.98 6.91 10.58
CA MET A 129 4.69 5.62 10.69
C MET A 129 6.14 5.74 10.22
N ALA A 130 6.39 6.40 9.09
CA ALA A 130 7.73 6.60 8.56
C ALA A 130 8.58 7.48 9.48
N ALA A 131 8.01 8.56 10.05
CA ALA A 131 8.69 9.39 11.05
C ALA A 131 9.08 8.57 12.28
N THR A 132 8.14 7.81 12.84
CA THR A 132 8.38 6.91 13.97
C THR A 132 9.43 5.84 13.64
N MET A 133 9.36 5.22 12.45
CA MET A 133 10.37 4.25 12.01
C MET A 133 11.76 4.89 11.84
N ARG A 134 11.85 6.15 11.38
CA ARG A 134 13.11 6.88 11.29
C ARG A 134 13.71 7.14 12.66
N GLU A 135 12.89 7.53 13.65
CA GLU A 135 13.34 7.67 15.03
C GLU A 135 13.89 6.35 15.57
N TYR A 136 13.23 5.23 15.27
CA TYR A 136 13.72 3.89 15.62
C TYR A 136 14.94 3.43 14.81
N ALA A 137 15.20 4.03 13.65
CA ALA A 137 16.40 3.76 12.87
C ALA A 137 17.63 4.50 13.42
N ILE A 138 17.46 5.42 14.38
CA ILE A 138 18.57 6.04 15.11
C ILE A 138 18.95 5.14 16.29
N VAL A 139 20.05 4.43 16.14
CA VAL A 139 20.59 3.54 17.17
C VAL A 139 21.18 4.38 18.29
N ARG A 140 20.80 4.13 19.55
CA ARG A 140 21.40 4.83 20.72
C ARG A 140 22.10 3.86 21.65
N THR A 141 21.53 2.67 21.81
CA THR A 141 22.09 1.61 22.64
C THR A 141 22.16 0.32 21.85
N VAL A 142 23.30 -0.36 21.91
CA VAL A 142 23.53 -1.67 21.31
C VAL A 142 23.83 -2.67 22.42
N ALA A 143 23.12 -3.78 22.46
CA ALA A 143 23.43 -4.87 23.39
C ALA A 143 23.81 -6.13 22.63
N ILE A 144 25.04 -6.61 22.82
CA ILE A 144 25.54 -7.83 22.19
C ILE A 144 25.29 -9.00 23.14
N TRP A 145 24.58 -10.01 22.65
CA TRP A 145 24.20 -11.22 23.38
C TRP A 145 24.69 -12.45 22.64
N GLU A 146 25.23 -13.42 23.38
CA GLU A 146 25.22 -14.79 22.87
C GLU A 146 23.84 -15.39 23.09
N LYS A 147 23.33 -16.13 22.10
CA LYS A 147 22.03 -16.79 22.21
C LYS A 147 21.93 -17.70 23.45
N SER A 148 23.00 -18.38 23.82
CA SER A 148 23.08 -19.25 25.00
C SER A 148 22.98 -18.47 26.31
N ASP A 149 23.73 -17.39 26.47
CA ASP A 149 23.69 -16.50 27.66
C ASP A 149 22.31 -15.85 27.82
N LEU A 150 21.79 -15.26 26.74
CA LEU A 150 20.46 -14.67 26.73
C LEU A 150 19.37 -15.68 27.15
N MET A 151 19.42 -16.89 26.57
CA MET A 151 18.50 -17.97 26.94
C MET A 151 18.65 -18.38 28.41
N ALA A 152 19.87 -18.50 28.92
CA ALA A 152 20.12 -18.91 30.30
C ALA A 152 19.53 -17.91 31.29
N ARG A 153 19.74 -16.60 31.06
CA ARG A 153 19.21 -15.52 31.89
C ARG A 153 17.68 -15.42 31.86
N LEU A 154 17.09 -15.50 30.67
CA LEU A 154 15.64 -15.52 30.56
C LEU A 154 15.03 -16.74 31.28
N LYS A 155 15.71 -17.90 31.29
CA LYS A 155 15.28 -19.11 32.03
C LYS A 155 15.39 -18.97 33.54
N THR A 156 16.29 -18.12 34.06
CA THR A 156 16.34 -17.81 35.50
C THR A 156 15.29 -16.78 35.93
N GLY A 157 14.47 -16.29 34.99
CA GLY A 157 13.45 -15.27 35.23
C GLY A 157 13.98 -13.84 35.15
N GLU A 158 15.20 -13.62 34.66
CA GLU A 158 15.70 -12.27 34.40
C GLU A 158 14.84 -11.60 33.31
N SER A 159 14.27 -10.44 33.64
CA SER A 159 13.50 -9.64 32.68
C SER A 159 14.44 -8.82 31.80
N ILE A 160 14.68 -9.28 30.58
CA ILE A 160 15.52 -8.57 29.60
C ILE A 160 14.62 -7.82 28.60
N PRO A 161 14.75 -6.49 28.44
CA PRO A 161 13.90 -5.70 27.56
C PRO A 161 13.85 -6.23 26.12
N GLY A 162 12.63 -6.37 25.58
CA GLY A 162 12.37 -6.86 24.23
C GLY A 162 12.47 -8.39 24.07
N PHE A 163 12.91 -9.14 25.07
CA PHE A 163 13.05 -10.58 24.99
C PHE A 163 12.07 -11.33 25.89
N SER A 164 11.57 -12.46 25.39
CA SER A 164 10.83 -13.43 26.16
C SER A 164 11.19 -14.85 25.71
N ILE A 165 10.80 -15.86 26.50
CA ILE A 165 10.92 -17.26 26.07
C ILE A 165 9.51 -17.77 25.77
N ASP A 166 9.40 -18.62 24.75
CA ASP A 166 8.18 -19.38 24.47
C ASP A 166 7.73 -20.20 25.70
N PRO A 167 6.43 -20.51 25.85
CA PRO A 167 5.94 -21.30 26.98
C PRO A 167 6.65 -22.66 27.15
N ASP A 168 7.21 -23.24 26.08
CA ASP A 168 7.93 -24.52 26.11
C ASP A 168 9.40 -24.41 26.53
N GLY A 169 9.90 -23.19 26.74
CA GLY A 169 11.28 -22.97 27.16
C GLY A 169 12.33 -23.09 26.05
N LYS A 170 11.93 -23.33 24.79
CA LYS A 170 12.85 -23.74 23.71
C LYS A 170 13.29 -22.60 22.81
N ARG A 171 12.53 -21.52 22.72
CA ARG A 171 12.81 -20.42 21.81
C ARG A 171 12.82 -19.10 22.55
N VAL A 172 13.81 -18.27 22.23
CA VAL A 172 13.80 -16.86 22.59
C VAL A 172 13.00 -16.14 21.52
N ASN A 173 11.96 -15.45 21.94
CA ASN A 173 11.25 -14.49 21.12
C ASN A 173 11.88 -13.13 21.36
N PHE A 174 12.24 -12.48 20.25
CA PHE A 174 12.48 -11.06 20.28
C PHE A 174 11.18 -10.37 19.89
N ASN A 175 10.53 -9.79 20.89
CA ASN A 175 9.45 -8.88 20.63
C ASN A 175 10.06 -7.51 20.44
N TRP A 176 10.14 -7.06 19.19
CA TRP A 176 10.21 -5.62 18.90
C TRP A 176 8.87 -4.97 19.26
N SER A 177 8.34 -5.26 20.45
CA SER A 177 7.46 -4.33 21.13
C SER A 177 8.44 -3.29 21.63
N SER A 178 8.50 -2.18 20.92
CA SER A 178 8.78 -0.90 21.56
C SER A 178 7.98 -0.87 22.86
N SER A 179 8.58 -1.23 23.99
CA SER A 179 8.11 -0.78 25.29
C SER A 179 8.14 0.76 25.34
N SER A 180 8.70 1.40 24.30
CA SER A 180 8.59 2.80 23.90
C SER A 180 7.40 3.17 22.99
N THR A 181 6.42 2.31 22.66
CA THR A 181 5.15 2.82 22.10
C THR A 181 4.40 3.51 23.21
N GLY A 182 4.83 4.73 23.56
CA GLY A 182 3.89 5.73 24.04
C GLY A 182 2.69 5.60 23.14
N TYR A 183 1.51 5.37 23.72
CA TYR A 183 0.30 5.27 22.94
C TYR A 183 0.22 6.53 22.09
N ASP A 184 0.55 6.41 20.80
CA ASP A 184 0.50 7.54 19.89
C ASP A 184 -0.97 7.68 19.54
N ALA A 185 -1.67 8.47 20.35
CA ALA A 185 -3.10 8.70 20.24
C ALA A 185 -3.48 9.22 18.85
N ASP A 186 -2.59 9.97 18.18
CA ASP A 186 -2.80 10.43 16.82
C ASP A 186 -2.69 9.26 15.83
N LEU A 187 -1.66 8.41 15.94
CA LEU A 187 -1.53 7.20 15.12
C LEU A 187 -2.72 6.25 15.30
N ALA A 188 -3.13 5.99 16.54
CA ALA A 188 -4.28 5.16 16.86
C ALA A 188 -5.58 5.78 16.31
N GLY A 189 -5.75 7.09 16.43
CA GLY A 189 -6.86 7.86 15.87
C GLY A 189 -6.92 7.76 14.34
N LEU A 190 -5.78 7.87 13.66
CA LEU A 190 -5.68 7.72 12.20
C LEU A 190 -6.02 6.29 11.76
N MET A 191 -5.52 5.27 12.47
CA MET A 191 -5.86 3.87 12.19
C MET A 191 -7.37 3.60 12.37
N ALA A 192 -7.96 4.11 13.46
CA ALA A 192 -9.40 3.97 13.71
C ALA A 192 -10.24 4.72 12.66
N ALA A 193 -9.84 5.93 12.27
CA ALA A 193 -10.51 6.72 11.25
C ALA A 193 -10.43 6.07 9.85
N ARG A 194 -9.31 5.43 9.53
CA ARG A 194 -9.14 4.66 8.30
C ARG A 194 -10.00 3.39 8.32
N GLU A 195 -9.96 2.62 9.41
CA GLU A 195 -10.77 1.40 9.53
C GLU A 195 -12.27 1.71 9.48
N LYS A 196 -12.71 2.78 10.17
CA LYS A 196 -14.09 3.27 10.07
C LYS A 196 -14.47 3.56 8.62
N ARG A 197 -13.62 4.25 7.85
CA ARG A 197 -13.88 4.52 6.43
C ARG A 197 -13.90 3.25 5.58
N ARG A 198 -12.98 2.32 5.81
CA ARG A 198 -12.97 1.00 5.13
C ARG A 198 -14.21 0.17 5.44
N LEU A 199 -14.84 0.39 6.59
CA LEU A 199 -16.14 -0.20 6.92
C LEU A 199 -17.27 0.57 6.24
N ASP A 200 -17.32 1.89 6.41
CA ASP A 200 -18.32 2.79 5.79
C ASP A 200 -18.35 2.64 4.26
N TYR A 201 -17.20 2.32 3.66
CA TYR A 201 -16.99 2.16 2.23
C TYR A 201 -16.10 0.93 1.95
N SER A 202 -16.56 -0.02 1.15
CA SER A 202 -15.88 -1.30 0.95
C SER A 202 -14.63 -1.23 0.05
N TYR A 203 -13.53 -0.64 0.52
CA TYR A 203 -12.26 -0.58 -0.23
C TYR A 203 -11.29 -1.68 0.17
N ASN A 204 -10.62 -2.30 -0.81
CA ASN A 204 -9.50 -3.23 -0.58
C ASN A 204 -8.26 -2.80 -1.38
N LEU A 205 -7.27 -2.22 -0.69
CA LEU A 205 -5.98 -1.87 -1.27
C LEU A 205 -4.94 -2.95 -0.91
N THR A 206 -4.42 -3.67 -1.92
CA THR A 206 -3.31 -4.62 -1.72
C THR A 206 -2.06 -4.12 -2.45
N VAL A 207 -1.05 -3.69 -1.70
CA VAL A 207 0.26 -3.30 -2.24
C VAL A 207 1.25 -4.44 -2.02
N LYS A 208 1.73 -5.08 -3.09
CA LYS A 208 2.83 -6.07 -3.04
C LYS A 208 3.75 -5.83 -4.24
N ASN A 209 5.05 -5.61 -3.99
CA ASN A 209 6.13 -5.48 -4.98
C ASN A 209 5.81 -4.58 -6.21
N GLY A 210 5.46 -3.30 -6.02
CA GLY A 210 5.26 -2.40 -7.18
C GLY A 210 3.92 -2.59 -7.93
N ILE A 211 2.86 -2.88 -7.17
CA ILE A 211 1.43 -3.06 -7.53
C ILE A 211 1.08 -4.43 -8.15
N ALA A 212 0.28 -5.21 -7.42
CA ALA A 212 -0.25 -6.49 -7.89
C ALA A 212 -1.79 -6.55 -7.97
N SER A 213 -2.58 -5.59 -7.47
CA SER A 213 -4.01 -5.41 -7.76
C SER A 213 -4.59 -4.34 -6.82
N ILE A 214 -5.41 -3.44 -7.34
CA ILE A 214 -6.19 -2.50 -6.53
C ILE A 214 -7.64 -2.65 -6.97
N ALA A 215 -8.56 -2.86 -6.03
CA ALA A 215 -9.99 -2.96 -6.30
C ALA A 215 -10.75 -2.10 -5.27
N GLY A 216 -11.36 -1.02 -5.74
CA GLY A 216 -12.39 -0.32 -4.97
C GLY A 216 -13.73 -1.01 -5.19
N ASN A 217 -14.51 -1.17 -4.14
CA ASN A 217 -15.96 -1.32 -4.29
C ASN A 217 -16.58 -0.16 -3.52
N PHE A 218 -17.12 0.82 -4.23
CA PHE A 218 -17.86 1.88 -3.56
C PHE A 218 -19.28 1.39 -3.21
N ARG A 219 -19.58 1.34 -1.90
CA ARG A 219 -20.95 1.14 -1.39
C ARG A 219 -21.30 2.36 -0.56
N SER A 220 -22.32 3.10 -0.97
CA SER A 220 -22.75 4.31 -0.26
C SER A 220 -23.24 3.98 1.15
N LYS A 221 -23.13 4.95 2.06
CA LYS A 221 -23.58 4.84 3.45
C LYS A 221 -25.05 4.43 3.58
N GLN A 222 -25.90 4.81 2.62
CA GLN A 222 -27.32 4.44 2.60
C GLN A 222 -27.55 2.93 2.50
N THR A 223 -26.60 2.18 1.94
CA THR A 223 -26.74 0.73 1.70
C THR A 223 -26.26 -0.11 2.91
N GLN A 224 -25.59 0.51 3.89
CA GLN A 224 -24.86 -0.20 4.96
C GLN A 224 -25.53 -0.14 6.36
N GLN A 225 -26.79 0.31 6.47
CA GLN A 225 -27.52 0.28 7.75
C GLN A 225 -27.75 -1.17 8.22
N GLY A 226 -26.77 -1.76 8.93
CA GLY A 226 -26.88 -3.11 9.48
C GLY A 226 -25.61 -3.70 10.11
N ALA A 227 -24.40 -3.17 9.83
CA ALA A 227 -23.16 -3.72 10.38
C ALA A 227 -22.75 -3.00 11.68
N LYS A 228 -22.73 -3.72 12.82
CA LYS A 228 -22.14 -3.22 14.08
C LYS A 228 -20.62 -3.33 14.02
N ALA A 229 -19.91 -2.20 14.06
CA ALA A 229 -18.46 -2.18 14.19
C ALA A 229 -18.02 -2.59 15.61
N GLN A 230 -17.07 -3.52 15.73
CA GLN A 230 -16.37 -3.78 16.99
C GLN A 230 -15.32 -2.68 17.20
N THR A 231 -15.51 -1.87 18.24
CA THR A 231 -14.51 -0.87 18.66
C THR A 231 -13.36 -1.59 19.36
N PRO A 232 -12.10 -1.39 18.93
CA PRO A 232 -10.96 -1.94 19.67
C PRO A 232 -10.89 -1.32 21.07
N SER A 233 -10.75 -2.16 22.11
CA SER A 233 -10.51 -1.70 23.48
C SER A 233 -9.05 -1.20 23.61
N PRO A 234 -8.81 0.02 24.12
CA PRO A 234 -7.47 0.49 24.44
C PRO A 234 -6.94 -0.25 25.69
N ASN A 235 -5.68 -0.71 25.64
CA ASN A 235 -4.97 -1.23 26.80
C ASN A 235 -4.42 -0.04 27.63
N PRO A 236 -4.69 0.06 28.95
CA PRO A 236 -4.49 1.30 29.72
C PRO A 236 -3.09 1.46 30.35
N GLY A 237 -2.03 1.03 29.66
CA GLY A 237 -0.67 1.32 30.11
C GLY A 237 -0.07 2.43 29.24
N GLU A 238 0.11 3.63 29.80
CA GLU A 238 0.95 4.66 29.17
C GLU A 238 2.42 4.33 29.45
N PRO A 239 3.25 4.04 28.44
CA PRO A 239 4.69 3.98 28.63
C PRO A 239 5.31 5.37 28.46
N GLU A 240 6.38 5.59 29.22
CA GLU A 240 7.12 6.85 29.25
C GLU A 240 7.76 7.15 27.88
N SER A 241 7.45 8.32 27.33
CA SER A 241 8.07 8.82 26.09
C SER A 241 9.55 9.11 26.33
N GLY A 242 10.43 8.57 25.47
CA GLY A 242 11.87 8.91 25.48
C GLY A 242 12.82 7.76 25.80
N THR A 243 12.34 6.52 25.88
CA THR A 243 13.24 5.37 26.07
C THR A 243 14.20 5.26 24.87
N PRO A 244 15.53 5.25 25.09
CA PRO A 244 16.49 5.18 23.99
C PRO A 244 16.24 3.97 23.09
N THR A 245 16.42 4.14 21.77
CA THR A 245 16.35 3.02 20.82
C THR A 245 17.43 1.99 21.18
N PHE A 246 16.96 0.85 21.68
CA PHE A 246 17.75 -0.31 22.04
C PHE A 246 17.79 -1.31 20.88
N VAL A 247 18.98 -1.67 20.44
CA VAL A 247 19.21 -2.62 19.35
C VAL A 247 19.97 -3.82 19.91
N PRO A 248 19.31 -4.98 20.04
CA PRO A 248 20.03 -6.18 20.43
C PRO A 248 20.66 -6.88 19.23
N ILE A 249 21.90 -7.30 19.39
CA ILE A 249 22.62 -8.18 18.47
C ILE A 249 22.71 -9.55 19.16
N VAL A 250 21.97 -10.53 18.67
CA VAL A 250 21.99 -11.90 19.20
C VAL A 250 22.85 -12.77 18.30
N LEU A 251 24.05 -13.09 18.76
CA LEU A 251 25.02 -13.93 18.09
C LEU A 251 24.64 -15.40 18.26
N ARG A 252 24.54 -16.11 17.14
CA ARG A 252 24.37 -17.57 17.08
C ARG A 252 25.74 -18.24 17.06
N PRO A 253 25.84 -19.54 17.38
CA PRO A 253 27.11 -20.26 17.35
C PRO A 253 27.89 -20.08 16.04
N GLU A 254 27.20 -20.14 14.89
CA GLU A 254 27.81 -19.94 13.58
C GLU A 254 28.34 -18.52 13.35
N ASP A 255 27.78 -17.51 14.02
CA ASP A 255 28.24 -16.13 13.91
C ASP A 255 29.57 -15.93 14.68
N LEU A 256 29.87 -16.79 15.66
CA LEU A 256 31.08 -16.71 16.49
C LEU A 256 32.34 -17.17 15.75
N GLU A 257 32.18 -17.94 14.68
CA GLU A 257 33.27 -18.40 13.82
C GLU A 257 33.65 -17.37 12.75
N MET A 258 32.83 -16.32 12.57
CA MET A 258 33.06 -15.29 11.56
C MET A 258 34.18 -14.33 11.97
N PRO A 259 35.01 -13.88 11.01
CA PRO A 259 35.87 -12.72 11.24
C PRO A 259 35.06 -11.51 11.71
N ILE A 260 35.56 -10.80 12.72
CA ILE A 260 34.84 -9.69 13.38
C ILE A 260 34.35 -8.64 12.38
N LYS A 261 35.14 -8.33 11.34
CA LYS A 261 34.76 -7.38 10.29
C LYS A 261 33.55 -7.85 9.49
N ASP A 262 33.52 -9.13 9.14
CA ASP A 262 32.41 -9.73 8.37
C ASP A 262 31.15 -9.85 9.23
N LEU A 263 31.32 -10.18 10.51
CA LEU A 263 30.23 -10.17 11.47
C LEU A 263 29.65 -8.76 11.63
N ALA A 264 30.49 -7.74 11.83
CA ALA A 264 30.08 -6.34 11.94
C ALA A 264 29.31 -5.88 10.68
N ALA A 265 29.85 -6.17 9.49
CA ALA A 265 29.19 -5.86 8.22
C ALA A 265 27.82 -6.56 8.08
N THR A 266 27.69 -7.79 8.58
CA THR A 266 26.44 -8.55 8.55
C THR A 266 25.39 -7.93 9.46
N GLN A 267 25.76 -7.55 10.69
CA GLN A 267 24.86 -6.87 11.63
C GLN A 267 24.46 -5.47 11.11
N LEU A 268 25.39 -4.74 10.48
CA LEU A 268 25.09 -3.46 9.86
C LEU A 268 24.02 -3.57 8.76
N LYS A 269 24.11 -4.58 7.89
CA LYS A 269 23.11 -4.81 6.82
C LYS A 269 21.70 -5.01 7.37
N VAL A 270 21.56 -5.73 8.49
CA VAL A 270 20.27 -5.93 9.16
C VAL A 270 19.68 -4.58 9.60
N LEU A 271 20.51 -3.70 10.18
CA LEU A 271 20.08 -2.38 10.66
C LEU A 271 19.82 -1.38 9.53
N GLN A 272 20.60 -1.45 8.45
CA GLN A 272 20.32 -0.72 7.21
C GLN A 272 18.96 -1.10 6.62
N GLY A 273 18.55 -2.37 6.73
CA GLY A 273 17.24 -2.85 6.31
C GLY A 273 16.07 -2.14 6.99
N LEU A 274 16.19 -1.80 8.28
CA LEU A 274 15.17 -1.04 9.01
C LEU A 274 15.04 0.39 8.49
N GLY A 275 16.17 1.08 8.27
CA GLY A 275 16.17 2.41 7.68
C GLY A 275 15.62 2.42 6.25
N GLN A 276 15.92 1.38 5.46
CA GLN A 276 15.39 1.24 4.11
C GLN A 276 13.88 1.00 4.10
N LEU A 277 13.36 0.20 5.03
CA LEU A 277 11.93 -0.03 5.16
C LEU A 277 11.17 1.27 5.48
N ALA A 278 11.71 2.12 6.36
CA ALA A 278 11.11 3.42 6.65
C ALA A 278 10.97 4.26 5.37
N ALA A 279 12.01 4.25 4.53
CA ALA A 279 12.01 4.92 3.24
C ALA A 279 10.99 4.30 2.26
N THR A 280 10.96 2.97 2.12
CA THR A 280 10.03 2.31 1.18
C THR A 280 8.57 2.43 1.61
N THR A 281 8.30 2.48 2.91
CA THR A 281 6.95 2.73 3.45
C THR A 281 6.45 4.10 3.03
N GLU A 282 7.32 5.10 3.05
CA GLU A 282 6.99 6.45 2.60
C GLU A 282 6.82 6.49 1.07
N GLU A 283 7.79 5.97 0.32
CA GLU A 283 7.79 5.94 -1.15
C GLU A 283 6.55 5.23 -1.73
N SER A 284 6.08 4.16 -1.08
CA SER A 284 4.92 3.38 -1.54
C SER A 284 3.62 4.20 -1.60
N PHE A 285 3.51 5.29 -0.83
CA PHE A 285 2.37 6.23 -0.85
C PHE A 285 2.66 7.53 -1.60
N GLN A 286 3.88 7.69 -2.10
CA GLN A 286 4.33 8.90 -2.79
C GLN A 286 4.17 8.84 -4.31
N ASN A 287 3.55 7.81 -4.88
CA ASN A 287 3.20 7.86 -6.31
C ASN A 287 1.81 8.51 -6.48
N PRO A 288 1.73 9.84 -6.70
CA PRO A 288 0.47 10.55 -6.83
C PRO A 288 -0.38 10.03 -7.99
N ALA A 289 0.24 9.51 -9.05
CA ALA A 289 -0.46 9.08 -10.23
C ALA A 289 -1.33 7.84 -9.98
N ILE A 290 -0.89 6.92 -9.11
CA ILE A 290 -1.70 5.75 -8.71
C ILE A 290 -2.93 6.20 -7.89
N ILE A 291 -2.73 7.10 -6.93
CA ILE A 291 -3.81 7.62 -6.08
C ILE A 291 -4.85 8.33 -6.95
N ALA A 292 -4.38 9.21 -7.84
CA ALA A 292 -5.25 9.89 -8.78
C ALA A 292 -5.96 8.93 -9.73
N TYR A 293 -5.27 7.93 -10.28
CA TYR A 293 -5.89 6.90 -11.12
C TYR A 293 -7.10 6.28 -10.43
N LEU A 294 -6.95 5.85 -9.18
CA LEU A 294 -8.05 5.22 -8.43
C LEU A 294 -9.21 6.18 -8.20
N ILE A 295 -8.93 7.38 -7.69
CA ILE A 295 -9.99 8.39 -7.44
C ILE A 295 -10.75 8.69 -8.73
N LEU A 296 -10.04 8.95 -9.83
CA LEU A 296 -10.63 9.29 -11.12
C LEU A 296 -11.40 8.12 -11.73
N HIS A 297 -10.83 6.90 -11.68
CA HIS A 297 -11.45 5.67 -12.18
C HIS A 297 -12.77 5.38 -11.47
N GLU A 298 -12.73 5.28 -10.15
CA GLU A 298 -13.88 4.87 -9.34
C GLU A 298 -14.99 5.92 -9.41
N THR A 299 -14.63 7.20 -9.48
CA THR A 299 -15.60 8.30 -9.68
C THR A 299 -16.25 8.24 -11.08
N ALA A 300 -15.49 7.88 -12.11
CA ALA A 300 -16.04 7.69 -13.46
C ALA A 300 -16.98 6.49 -13.51
N GLU A 301 -16.57 5.34 -12.96
CA GLU A 301 -17.38 4.13 -12.92
C GLU A 301 -18.70 4.34 -12.19
N VAL A 302 -18.65 4.97 -11.01
CA VAL A 302 -19.85 5.28 -10.21
C VAL A 302 -20.83 6.11 -11.02
N GLY A 303 -20.37 7.14 -11.73
CA GLY A 303 -21.25 7.94 -12.60
C GLY A 303 -21.87 7.12 -13.74
N ILE A 304 -21.08 6.24 -14.35
CA ILE A 304 -21.54 5.35 -15.44
C ILE A 304 -22.63 4.41 -14.94
N VAL A 305 -22.37 3.71 -13.84
CA VAL A 305 -23.29 2.72 -13.24
C VAL A 305 -24.52 3.41 -12.68
N GLU A 306 -24.36 4.55 -12.00
CA GLU A 306 -25.48 5.28 -11.43
C GLU A 306 -26.43 5.77 -12.51
N ARG A 307 -25.92 6.36 -13.60
CA ARG A 307 -26.77 7.02 -14.59
C ARG A 307 -27.24 6.12 -15.71
N TYR A 308 -26.39 5.22 -16.20
CA TYR A 308 -26.60 4.56 -17.50
C TYR A 308 -26.79 3.05 -17.40
N LEU A 309 -26.02 2.34 -16.57
CA LEU A 309 -25.91 0.87 -16.65
C LEU A 309 -26.16 0.16 -15.32
N GLY A 310 -27.30 -0.54 -15.22
CA GLY A 310 -27.63 -1.38 -14.05
C GLY A 310 -27.43 -2.90 -14.26
N SER A 311 -27.07 -3.35 -15.45
CA SER A 311 -27.01 -4.77 -15.80
C SER A 311 -25.76 -5.48 -15.29
N SER A 312 -25.83 -6.79 -15.05
CA SER A 312 -24.72 -7.63 -14.59
C SER A 312 -23.67 -7.98 -15.66
N ASP A 313 -23.86 -7.52 -16.90
CA ASP A 313 -22.93 -7.72 -18.03
C ASP A 313 -22.13 -6.45 -18.37
N ARG A 314 -22.21 -5.41 -17.52
CA ARG A 314 -21.68 -4.06 -17.77
C ARG A 314 -20.15 -3.92 -17.69
N ARG A 315 -19.48 -4.83 -16.98
CA ARG A 315 -18.10 -4.65 -16.49
C ARG A 315 -17.09 -4.25 -17.55
N ARG A 316 -17.03 -4.96 -18.67
CA ARG A 316 -16.08 -4.65 -19.76
C ARG A 316 -16.17 -3.23 -20.28
N LEU A 317 -17.38 -2.67 -20.29
CA LEU A 317 -17.60 -1.31 -20.75
C LEU A 317 -17.31 -0.34 -19.63
N CYS A 318 -17.85 -0.57 -18.43
CA CYS A 318 -17.64 0.28 -17.26
C CYS A 318 -16.14 0.42 -16.94
N ASP A 319 -15.43 -0.70 -16.75
CA ASP A 319 -14.03 -0.71 -16.34
C ASP A 319 -13.12 -0.12 -17.42
N GLY A 320 -13.34 -0.50 -18.69
CA GLY A 320 -12.59 0.03 -19.82
C GLY A 320 -12.82 1.54 -20.02
N MET A 321 -14.07 2.01 -19.85
CA MET A 321 -14.42 3.42 -19.94
C MET A 321 -13.83 4.20 -18.76
N ALA A 322 -13.95 3.69 -17.54
CA ALA A 322 -13.42 4.33 -16.34
C ALA A 322 -11.90 4.50 -16.41
N ASN A 323 -11.18 3.46 -16.85
CA ASN A 323 -9.73 3.55 -17.12
C ASN A 323 -9.41 4.63 -18.16
N PHE A 324 -10.12 4.63 -19.29
CA PHE A 324 -9.89 5.61 -20.35
C PHE A 324 -10.20 7.03 -19.88
N VAL A 325 -11.29 7.25 -19.14
CA VAL A 325 -11.66 8.56 -18.60
C VAL A 325 -10.63 9.04 -17.58
N ALA A 326 -10.16 8.18 -16.68
CA ALA A 326 -9.10 8.53 -15.73
C ALA A 326 -7.81 8.97 -16.44
N TRP A 327 -7.39 8.20 -17.46
CA TRP A 327 -6.25 8.55 -18.31
C TRP A 327 -6.48 9.88 -19.06
N LYS A 328 -7.65 10.05 -19.68
CA LYS A 328 -7.98 11.24 -20.50
C LYS A 328 -8.03 12.51 -19.65
N VAL A 329 -8.62 12.45 -18.45
CA VAL A 329 -8.62 13.57 -17.52
C VAL A 329 -7.20 14.00 -17.15
N ALA A 330 -6.30 13.04 -16.86
CA ALA A 330 -4.90 13.35 -16.61
C ALA A 330 -4.18 13.91 -17.85
N HIS A 331 -4.46 13.35 -19.03
CA HIS A 331 -3.91 13.78 -20.32
C HIS A 331 -4.30 15.22 -20.63
N ASP A 332 -5.58 15.56 -20.52
CA ASP A 332 -6.10 16.88 -20.86
C ASP A 332 -5.60 17.96 -19.88
N GLN A 333 -5.27 17.59 -18.65
CA GLN A 333 -4.79 18.53 -17.62
C GLN A 333 -3.28 18.72 -17.59
N PHE A 334 -2.51 17.68 -17.92
CA PHE A 334 -1.07 17.67 -17.67
C PHE A 334 -0.23 17.11 -18.83
N GLY A 335 -0.88 16.69 -19.92
CA GLY A 335 -0.23 16.12 -21.07
C GLY A 335 0.05 14.62 -20.97
N PRO A 336 0.57 14.03 -22.06
CA PRO A 336 0.67 12.58 -22.23
C PRO A 336 1.65 11.90 -21.27
N ASP A 337 2.70 12.59 -20.82
CA ASP A 337 3.71 11.98 -19.96
C ASP A 337 3.20 11.71 -18.55
N LEU A 338 2.44 12.65 -17.96
CA LEU A 338 1.83 12.40 -16.66
C LEU A 338 0.64 11.43 -16.77
N ALA A 339 -0.13 11.50 -17.85
CA ALA A 339 -1.20 10.53 -18.11
C ALA A 339 -0.71 9.09 -18.20
N ARG A 340 0.49 8.88 -18.77
CA ARG A 340 1.14 7.56 -18.82
C ARG A 340 1.45 7.02 -17.41
N GLN A 341 1.76 7.89 -16.46
CA GLN A 341 1.97 7.47 -15.06
C GLN A 341 0.68 7.06 -14.35
N VAL A 342 -0.46 7.64 -14.76
CA VAL A 342 -1.80 7.28 -14.26
C VAL A 342 -2.22 5.93 -14.82
N TYR A 343 -2.06 5.73 -16.13
CA TYR A 343 -2.39 4.45 -16.77
C TYR A 343 -1.57 4.25 -18.07
N ASP A 344 -0.55 3.41 -17.99
CA ASP A 344 0.28 3.02 -19.15
C ASP A 344 -0.33 1.82 -19.88
N LEU A 345 -1.26 2.09 -20.79
CA LEU A 345 -1.94 1.06 -21.56
C LEU A 345 -0.95 0.24 -22.42
N GLU A 346 0.05 0.86 -23.04
CA GLU A 346 0.98 0.14 -23.94
C GLU A 346 1.84 -0.86 -23.15
N THR A 347 2.36 -0.44 -22.00
CA THR A 347 3.12 -1.33 -21.12
C THR A 347 2.25 -2.48 -20.61
N GLN A 348 0.99 -2.24 -20.22
CA GLN A 348 0.08 -3.31 -19.79
C GLN A 348 -0.27 -4.28 -20.93
N LEU A 349 -0.54 -3.79 -22.14
CA LEU A 349 -0.82 -4.64 -23.29
C LEU A 349 0.39 -5.53 -23.63
N LYS A 350 1.61 -4.99 -23.55
CA LYS A 350 2.85 -5.76 -23.73
C LYS A 350 3.02 -6.81 -22.63
N GLN A 351 2.78 -6.44 -21.37
CA GLN A 351 2.86 -7.35 -20.22
C GLN A 351 1.89 -8.53 -20.36
N TYR A 352 0.68 -8.29 -20.88
CA TYR A 352 -0.37 -9.31 -20.98
C TYR A 352 -0.52 -9.93 -22.37
N ALA A 353 0.44 -9.71 -23.29
CA ALA A 353 0.37 -10.22 -24.64
C ALA A 353 0.22 -11.76 -24.71
N GLY A 354 0.88 -12.49 -23.79
CA GLY A 354 0.78 -13.96 -23.70
C GLY A 354 -0.59 -14.48 -23.23
N LEU A 355 -1.48 -13.60 -22.76
CA LEU A 355 -2.82 -13.96 -22.30
C LEU A 355 -3.91 -13.71 -23.35
N LYS A 356 -3.59 -13.11 -24.51
CA LYS A 356 -4.55 -12.74 -25.57
C LYS A 356 -5.57 -13.83 -25.89
N ALA A 357 -5.12 -15.08 -26.07
CA ALA A 357 -5.99 -16.21 -26.42
C ALA A 357 -7.01 -16.59 -25.34
N LYS A 358 -6.83 -16.11 -24.10
CA LYS A 358 -7.73 -16.35 -22.95
C LYS A 358 -8.68 -15.16 -22.69
N ILE A 359 -8.50 -14.04 -23.38
CA ILE A 359 -9.32 -12.85 -23.18
C ILE A 359 -10.62 -13.02 -23.95
N ASP A 360 -11.75 -12.93 -23.23
CA ASP A 360 -13.06 -12.85 -23.85
C ASP A 360 -13.83 -11.67 -23.27
N LEU A 361 -13.63 -10.50 -23.86
CA LEU A 361 -14.37 -9.31 -23.47
C LEU A 361 -15.88 -9.54 -23.63
N ARG A 362 -16.38 -10.37 -24.55
CA ARG A 362 -17.82 -10.57 -24.78
C ARG A 362 -18.52 -11.38 -23.68
N HIS A 363 -17.76 -12.09 -22.87
CA HIS A 363 -18.31 -12.89 -21.77
C HIS A 363 -17.66 -12.60 -20.41
N TRP A 364 -16.89 -11.52 -20.30
CA TRP A 364 -16.27 -11.11 -19.03
C TRP A 364 -17.34 -10.72 -17.99
N PRO A 365 -17.53 -11.51 -16.91
CA PRO A 365 -18.62 -11.29 -15.96
C PRO A 365 -18.38 -10.07 -15.06
N ALA A 366 -19.46 -9.44 -14.59
CA ALA A 366 -19.37 -8.44 -13.53
C ALA A 366 -18.76 -9.00 -12.24
N VAL A 367 -18.20 -8.11 -11.42
CA VAL A 367 -17.43 -8.48 -10.23
C VAL A 367 -18.27 -9.31 -9.25
N GLU A 368 -19.56 -9.01 -9.13
CA GLU A 368 -20.52 -9.76 -8.31
C GLU A 368 -20.71 -11.22 -8.75
N ASN A 369 -20.31 -11.56 -9.97
CA ASN A 369 -20.43 -12.90 -10.56
C ASN A 369 -19.06 -13.55 -10.85
N GLN A 370 -17.96 -12.91 -10.44
CA GLN A 370 -16.61 -13.44 -10.62
C GLN A 370 -16.25 -14.44 -9.52
N ASN A 371 -15.54 -15.51 -9.86
CA ASN A 371 -14.99 -16.40 -8.84
C ASN A 371 -13.97 -15.66 -7.98
N ALA A 372 -14.02 -15.85 -6.66
CA ALA A 372 -13.07 -15.22 -5.74
C ALA A 372 -11.60 -15.56 -6.07
N ALA A 373 -11.32 -16.74 -6.65
CA ALA A 373 -9.98 -17.13 -7.09
C ALA A 373 -9.46 -16.32 -8.29
N ASP A 374 -10.36 -15.76 -9.11
CA ASP A 374 -10.00 -14.96 -10.27
C ASP A 374 -9.75 -13.48 -9.89
N ALA A 375 -10.22 -13.06 -8.72
CA ALA A 375 -10.00 -11.71 -8.20
C ALA A 375 -8.50 -11.45 -8.03
N GLY A 376 -7.99 -10.45 -8.73
CA GLY A 376 -6.57 -10.09 -8.73
C GLY A 376 -5.66 -10.97 -9.61
N SER A 377 -6.20 -11.96 -10.32
CA SER A 377 -5.44 -12.76 -11.28
C SER A 377 -4.88 -11.90 -12.42
N ASP A 378 -3.76 -12.29 -13.02
CA ASP A 378 -3.21 -11.60 -14.19
C ASP A 378 -4.16 -11.66 -15.40
N LEU A 379 -4.96 -12.73 -15.50
CA LEU A 379 -6.01 -12.81 -16.50
C LEU A 379 -7.06 -11.71 -16.30
N ASN A 380 -7.49 -11.46 -15.07
CA ASN A 380 -8.44 -10.39 -14.78
C ASN A 380 -7.84 -9.02 -15.15
N LYS A 381 -6.60 -8.73 -14.77
CA LYS A 381 -5.91 -7.47 -15.14
C LYS A 381 -5.77 -7.31 -16.65
N ALA A 382 -5.49 -8.39 -17.36
CA ALA A 382 -5.45 -8.38 -18.81
C ALA A 382 -6.80 -7.97 -19.41
N HIS A 383 -7.93 -8.45 -18.86
CA HIS A 383 -9.26 -8.00 -19.30
C HIS A 383 -9.43 -6.48 -19.17
N TYR A 384 -8.99 -5.86 -18.06
CA TYR A 384 -9.00 -4.39 -17.91
C TYR A 384 -8.18 -3.69 -19.01
N ALA A 385 -6.96 -4.16 -19.28
CA ALA A 385 -6.10 -3.56 -20.30
C ALA A 385 -6.72 -3.65 -21.71
N PHE A 386 -7.21 -4.82 -22.09
CA PHE A 386 -7.84 -5.03 -23.40
C PHE A 386 -9.19 -4.31 -23.53
N ALA A 387 -9.99 -4.22 -22.46
CA ALA A 387 -11.20 -3.41 -22.43
C ALA A 387 -10.89 -1.91 -22.63
N THR A 388 -9.85 -1.41 -21.97
CA THR A 388 -9.39 -0.02 -22.11
C THR A 388 -8.90 0.25 -23.54
N ARG A 389 -8.17 -0.70 -24.15
CA ARG A 389 -7.78 -0.63 -25.56
C ARG A 389 -8.98 -0.51 -26.48
N ALA A 390 -10.04 -1.28 -26.26
CA ALA A 390 -11.27 -1.18 -27.06
C ALA A 390 -11.87 0.24 -27.00
N VAL A 391 -11.95 0.84 -25.80
CA VAL A 391 -12.44 2.21 -25.64
C VAL A 391 -11.53 3.24 -26.31
N ARG A 392 -10.22 3.09 -26.19
CA ARG A 392 -9.25 3.97 -26.87
C ARG A 392 -9.38 3.88 -28.39
N MET A 393 -9.60 2.68 -28.94
CA MET A 393 -9.85 2.47 -30.36
C MET A 393 -11.14 3.15 -30.83
N ILE A 394 -12.21 3.09 -30.02
CA ILE A 394 -13.45 3.82 -30.30
C ILE A 394 -13.19 5.32 -30.38
N ALA A 395 -12.50 5.90 -29.40
CA ALA A 395 -12.16 7.33 -29.39
C ALA A 395 -11.27 7.72 -30.59
N GLN A 396 -10.28 6.88 -30.92
CA GLN A 396 -9.41 7.12 -32.08
C GLN A 396 -10.15 7.08 -33.42
N ARG A 397 -11.12 6.16 -33.59
CA ARG A 397 -11.90 6.03 -34.82
C ARG A 397 -12.93 7.14 -35.00
N HIS A 398 -13.57 7.55 -33.90
CA HIS A 398 -14.79 8.39 -33.94
C HIS A 398 -14.64 9.78 -33.33
N GLY A 399 -13.45 10.11 -32.80
CA GLY A 399 -13.15 11.39 -32.16
C GLY A 399 -13.40 11.41 -30.65
N ASP A 400 -12.78 12.38 -29.98
CA ASP A 400 -12.82 12.55 -28.51
C ASP A 400 -14.21 12.88 -27.97
N ASP A 401 -15.10 13.46 -28.78
CA ASP A 401 -16.49 13.79 -28.40
C ASP A 401 -17.45 12.59 -28.51
N PHE A 402 -16.97 11.45 -29.04
CA PHE A 402 -17.82 10.29 -29.27
C PHE A 402 -18.34 9.66 -27.98
N LEU A 403 -17.51 9.50 -26.95
CA LEU A 403 -17.96 8.88 -25.69
C LEU A 403 -19.12 9.65 -25.02
N PRO A 404 -19.06 10.99 -24.87
CA PRO A 404 -20.20 11.78 -24.40
C PRO A 404 -21.47 11.60 -25.25
N ARG A 405 -21.34 11.45 -26.57
CA ARG A 405 -22.48 11.20 -27.47
C ARG A 405 -23.06 9.80 -27.28
N LEU A 406 -22.20 8.79 -27.15
CA LEU A 406 -22.58 7.41 -26.88
C LEU A 406 -23.36 7.30 -25.57
N PHE A 407 -22.87 7.89 -24.48
CA PHE A 407 -23.58 7.87 -23.20
C PHE A 407 -24.93 8.59 -23.25
N ARG A 408 -25.03 9.73 -23.96
CA ARG A 408 -26.33 10.39 -24.20
C ARG A 408 -27.30 9.50 -24.96
N GLU A 409 -26.85 8.74 -25.95
CA GLU A 409 -27.68 7.76 -26.66
C GLU A 409 -28.10 6.61 -25.74
N ILE A 410 -27.17 6.04 -24.97
CA ILE A 410 -27.46 4.98 -23.98
C ILE A 410 -28.52 5.47 -22.98
N GLY A 411 -28.38 6.70 -22.48
CA GLY A 411 -29.27 7.33 -21.50
C GLY A 411 -30.71 7.56 -21.99
N ARG A 412 -30.99 7.36 -23.28
CA ARG A 412 -32.37 7.32 -23.82
C ARG A 412 -33.12 6.05 -23.40
N THR A 413 -32.41 5.02 -22.96
CA THR A 413 -33.01 3.80 -22.41
C THR A 413 -33.07 3.91 -20.88
N PRO A 414 -34.21 3.57 -20.23
CA PRO A 414 -34.27 3.53 -18.77
C PRO A 414 -33.19 2.62 -18.20
N LYS A 415 -32.43 3.10 -17.20
CA LYS A 415 -31.28 2.39 -16.58
C LYS A 415 -31.54 0.91 -16.30
N VAL A 416 -32.71 0.58 -15.73
CA VAL A 416 -33.11 -0.79 -15.38
C VAL A 416 -33.27 -1.73 -16.58
N LYS A 417 -33.36 -1.17 -17.80
CA LYS A 417 -33.43 -1.90 -19.07
C LYS A 417 -32.13 -1.80 -19.88
N THR A 418 -31.15 -1.02 -19.44
CA THR A 418 -29.89 -0.85 -20.16
C THR A 418 -28.97 -2.03 -19.88
N ASN A 419 -28.54 -2.71 -20.94
CA ASN A 419 -27.56 -3.80 -20.92
C ASN A 419 -26.59 -3.67 -22.10
N MET A 420 -25.67 -4.63 -22.27
CA MET A 420 -24.69 -4.53 -23.37
C MET A 420 -25.30 -4.59 -24.77
N ARG A 421 -26.51 -5.15 -24.94
CA ARG A 421 -27.23 -5.06 -26.23
C ARG A 421 -27.69 -3.63 -26.50
N THR A 422 -28.15 -2.91 -25.47
CA THR A 422 -28.50 -1.50 -25.57
C THR A 422 -27.30 -0.66 -25.96
N VAL A 423 -26.14 -0.89 -25.33
CA VAL A 423 -24.87 -0.23 -25.67
C VAL A 423 -24.49 -0.51 -27.13
N GLY A 424 -24.53 -1.78 -27.56
CA GLY A 424 -24.22 -2.16 -28.94
C GLY A 424 -25.16 -1.49 -29.96
N LYS A 425 -26.46 -1.39 -29.66
CA LYS A 425 -27.42 -0.66 -30.50
C LYS A 425 -27.13 0.84 -30.56
N ALA A 426 -26.80 1.46 -29.43
CA ALA A 426 -26.43 2.87 -29.35
C ALA A 426 -25.17 3.15 -30.17
N TYR A 427 -24.14 2.32 -30.03
CA TYR A 427 -22.90 2.40 -30.81
C TYR A 427 -23.20 2.29 -32.31
N ARG A 428 -23.89 1.22 -32.74
CA ARG A 428 -24.24 0.99 -34.15
C ARG A 428 -25.08 2.13 -34.74
N LYS A 429 -25.98 2.73 -33.96
CA LYS A 429 -26.77 3.88 -34.41
C LYS A 429 -25.90 5.11 -34.70
N LEU A 430 -24.82 5.30 -33.93
CA LEU A 430 -23.93 6.45 -34.09
C LEU A 430 -22.84 6.25 -35.15
N THR A 431 -22.41 5.00 -35.39
CA THR A 431 -21.24 4.70 -36.24
C THR A 431 -21.52 3.79 -37.43
N THR A 432 -22.68 3.12 -37.46
CA THR A 432 -23.03 1.99 -38.35
C THR A 432 -22.21 0.69 -38.13
N GLU A 433 -21.21 0.71 -37.24
CA GLU A 433 -20.34 -0.43 -36.94
C GLU A 433 -20.92 -1.37 -35.86
N ASP A 434 -20.39 -2.60 -35.79
CA ASP A 434 -20.67 -3.52 -34.70
C ASP A 434 -19.66 -3.35 -33.56
N LEU A 435 -20.14 -2.98 -32.36
CA LEU A 435 -19.31 -2.88 -31.16
C LEU A 435 -18.57 -4.19 -30.85
N THR A 436 -19.19 -5.34 -31.16
CA THR A 436 -18.59 -6.66 -30.98
C THR A 436 -17.30 -6.81 -31.77
N GLN A 437 -17.25 -6.26 -32.99
CA GLN A 437 -16.04 -6.30 -33.81
C GLN A 437 -14.93 -5.49 -33.17
N VAL A 438 -15.22 -4.31 -32.63
CA VAL A 438 -14.22 -3.48 -31.93
C VAL A 438 -13.65 -4.20 -30.71
N LEU A 439 -14.49 -4.92 -29.95
CA LEU A 439 -14.03 -5.74 -28.82
C LEU A 439 -13.10 -6.87 -29.26
N VAL A 440 -13.34 -7.48 -30.43
CA VAL A 440 -12.48 -8.51 -31.02
C VAL A 440 -11.16 -7.90 -31.50
N ASP A 441 -11.23 -6.80 -32.26
CA ASP A 441 -10.07 -6.09 -32.79
C ASP A 441 -9.13 -5.62 -31.67
N ALA A 442 -9.69 -5.24 -30.51
CA ALA A 442 -8.89 -4.82 -29.36
C ALA A 442 -7.99 -5.93 -28.81
N ILE A 443 -8.35 -7.20 -28.98
CA ILE A 443 -7.56 -8.35 -28.49
C ILE A 443 -6.45 -8.70 -29.48
N GLN A 444 -6.70 -8.52 -30.78
CA GLN A 444 -5.74 -8.77 -31.86
C GLN A 444 -4.54 -7.81 -31.75
#